data_AF-A0A8S4PLT4-F1
#
_entry.id   AF-A0A8S4PLT4-F1
#
_cell.length_a   1.000
_cell.length_b   1.000
_cell.length_c   1.000
_cell.angle_alpha   90.00
_cell.angle_beta   90.00
_cell.angle_gamma   90.00
#
_symmetry.space_group_name_H-M   'P 1'
#
loop_
_entity.id
_entity.type
_entity.pdbx_description
1 polymer ?
#
loop_
_entity_poly.entity_id
_entity_poly.type
_entity_poly.pdbx_seq_one_letter_code
_entity_poly.pdbx_strand_id
1 'polypeptide(L)'
;IQMLRKQYPDITLKLDQLKKRELDITKSLKEIPSINKNLQKNPGEVSEEEWRSNRQTHVQLLRELGNLHKEIGEVEMNPMEYVKAVSIYETGIVQCGGELNDELSKYGKKKRSALKLFFKHCLKTDIPIKYLEDEKKNKNELQAIRSKLKKKILKKIDRNESCNCYESGISKEERKEREAERIKQIGEIFKWILQEMKTFISSLVQQSLDLLDFHKDDFALIAFGSFSRKETTPFSDVEFAVVQNSDDLEMQPEYKETITKMVMILHLKFLAFGETVLP
;
A
#
# COMPACT_ATOMS: atom_id res chain seq x y z
N ILE A 1 -5.62 13.69 -25.20
CA ILE A 1 -5.98 12.33 -25.69
C ILE A 1 -6.66 12.36 -27.06
N GLN A 2 -7.76 13.10 -27.29
CA GLN A 2 -8.39 13.19 -28.62
C GLN A 2 -7.47 13.78 -29.72
N MET A 3 -6.60 14.74 -29.39
CA MET A 3 -5.57 15.25 -30.32
C MET A 3 -4.48 14.21 -30.65
N LEU A 4 -3.98 13.48 -29.64
CA LEU A 4 -3.02 12.39 -29.83
C LEU A 4 -3.61 11.24 -30.69
N ARG A 5 -4.91 10.96 -30.54
CA ARG A 5 -5.63 9.94 -31.32
C ARG A 5 -5.69 10.23 -32.82
N LYS A 6 -5.69 11.51 -33.20
CA LYS A 6 -5.66 11.93 -34.62
C LYS A 6 -4.25 11.91 -35.21
N GLN A 7 -3.23 12.09 -34.38
CA GLN A 7 -1.85 12.30 -34.82
C GLN A 7 -1.04 10.99 -34.90
N TYR A 8 -1.38 9.98 -34.10
CA TYR A 8 -0.70 8.67 -34.07
C TYR A 8 -1.69 7.50 -33.97
N PRO A 9 -2.27 7.06 -35.09
CA PRO A 9 -3.31 6.02 -35.12
C PRO A 9 -2.81 4.65 -34.62
N ASP A 10 -1.55 4.30 -34.88
CA ASP A 10 -0.97 3.01 -34.45
C ASP A 10 -0.84 2.92 -32.91
N ILE A 11 -0.47 4.02 -32.25
CA ILE A 11 -0.40 4.11 -30.79
C ILE A 11 -1.79 3.95 -30.18
N THR A 12 -2.80 4.55 -30.84
CA THR A 12 -4.20 4.48 -30.38
C THR A 12 -4.75 3.07 -30.48
N LEU A 13 -4.53 2.40 -31.63
CA LEU A 13 -4.94 1.01 -31.82
C LEU A 13 -4.28 0.08 -30.79
N LYS A 14 -2.98 0.26 -30.56
CA LYS A 14 -2.25 -0.51 -29.53
C LYS A 14 -2.87 -0.29 -28.15
N LEU A 15 -3.15 0.95 -27.78
CA LEU A 15 -3.73 1.26 -26.47
C LEU A 15 -5.13 0.66 -26.28
N ASP A 16 -5.98 0.71 -27.31
CA ASP A 16 -7.31 0.11 -27.26
C ASP A 16 -7.24 -1.43 -27.12
N GLN A 17 -6.26 -2.07 -27.78
CA GLN A 17 -5.98 -3.50 -27.59
C GLN A 17 -5.52 -3.81 -26.15
N LEU A 18 -4.65 -2.98 -25.57
CA LEU A 18 -4.18 -3.15 -24.19
C LEU A 18 -5.33 -3.00 -23.19
N LYS A 19 -6.19 -1.98 -23.35
CA LYS A 19 -7.36 -1.77 -22.47
C LYS A 19 -8.38 -2.90 -22.58
N LYS A 20 -8.56 -3.48 -23.77
CA LYS A 20 -9.39 -4.68 -23.93
C LYS A 20 -8.81 -5.86 -23.13
N ARG A 21 -7.50 -6.11 -23.24
CA ARG A 21 -6.82 -7.15 -22.47
C ARG A 21 -6.92 -6.91 -20.96
N GLU A 22 -6.87 -5.66 -20.51
CA GLU A 22 -7.04 -5.29 -19.09
C GLU A 22 -8.41 -5.73 -18.58
N LEU A 23 -9.45 -5.43 -19.36
CA LEU A 23 -10.82 -5.82 -19.04
C LEU A 23 -10.98 -7.34 -18.99
N ASP A 24 -10.42 -8.05 -19.98
CA ASP A 24 -10.48 -9.51 -20.07
C ASP A 24 -9.80 -10.17 -18.86
N ILE A 25 -8.56 -9.76 -18.52
CA ILE A 25 -7.82 -10.30 -17.36
C ILE A 25 -8.54 -9.97 -16.06
N THR A 26 -9.05 -8.75 -15.91
CA THR A 26 -9.79 -8.34 -14.71
C THR A 26 -11.08 -9.15 -14.56
N LYS A 27 -11.75 -9.49 -15.66
CA LYS A 27 -12.92 -10.37 -15.65
C LYS A 27 -12.55 -11.78 -15.18
N SER A 28 -11.49 -12.37 -15.76
CA SER A 28 -11.00 -13.69 -15.33
C SER A 28 -10.58 -13.72 -13.86
N LEU A 29 -9.95 -12.66 -13.35
CA LEU A 29 -9.60 -12.54 -11.93
C LEU A 29 -10.83 -12.54 -11.00
N LYS A 30 -11.97 -11.97 -11.45
CA LYS A 30 -13.23 -11.97 -10.70
C LYS A 30 -13.96 -13.30 -10.76
N GLU A 31 -13.76 -14.07 -11.82
CA GLU A 31 -14.36 -15.39 -12.04
C GLU A 31 -13.66 -16.50 -11.23
N ILE A 32 -12.39 -16.31 -10.85
CA ILE A 32 -11.72 -17.21 -9.91
C ILE A 32 -12.50 -17.18 -8.58
N PRO A 33 -12.99 -18.33 -8.09
CA PRO A 33 -13.68 -18.40 -6.81
C PRO A 33 -12.87 -17.67 -5.75
N SER A 34 -13.50 -16.74 -5.03
CA SER A 34 -12.84 -15.98 -3.97
C SER A 34 -12.14 -16.96 -3.03
N ILE A 35 -10.81 -17.04 -3.14
CA ILE A 35 -9.98 -18.00 -2.39
C ILE A 35 -10.28 -17.90 -0.88
N ASN A 36 -10.75 -16.74 -0.41
CA ASN A 36 -11.17 -16.50 0.98
C ASN A 36 -12.66 -16.74 1.30
N LYS A 37 -13.62 -16.60 0.38
CA LYS A 37 -15.06 -16.67 0.75
C LYS A 37 -15.60 -18.11 0.88
N ASN A 38 -15.04 -19.06 0.14
CA ASN A 38 -15.53 -20.45 0.17
C ASN A 38 -14.94 -21.27 1.31
N LEU A 39 -13.71 -20.97 1.76
CA LEU A 39 -13.11 -21.63 2.93
C LEU A 39 -13.85 -21.30 4.24
N GLN A 40 -14.46 -20.12 4.37
CA GLN A 40 -15.22 -19.74 5.56
C GLN A 40 -16.67 -20.24 5.55
N LYS A 41 -17.25 -20.52 4.38
CA LYS A 41 -18.67 -20.89 4.28
C LYS A 41 -18.93 -22.38 4.16
N ASN A 42 -18.04 -23.16 3.54
CA ASN A 42 -18.17 -24.60 3.40
C ASN A 42 -16.78 -25.27 3.31
N PRO A 43 -16.20 -25.76 4.43
CA PRO A 43 -14.87 -26.38 4.44
C PRO A 43 -14.73 -27.70 3.65
N GLY A 44 -15.76 -28.15 2.92
CA GLY A 44 -15.78 -29.44 2.21
C GLY A 44 -16.01 -29.38 0.70
N GLU A 45 -16.14 -28.20 0.08
CA GLU A 45 -16.55 -28.08 -1.33
C GLU A 45 -15.40 -27.95 -2.35
N VAL A 46 -14.17 -27.65 -1.92
CA VAL A 46 -13.03 -27.44 -2.84
C VAL A 46 -11.89 -28.37 -2.44
N SER A 47 -11.44 -29.23 -3.35
CA SER A 47 -10.29 -30.10 -3.08
C SER A 47 -9.01 -29.28 -2.92
N GLU A 48 -8.03 -29.81 -2.18
CA GLU A 48 -6.73 -29.16 -2.00
C GLU A 48 -6.00 -28.94 -3.35
N GLU A 49 -6.21 -29.84 -4.32
CA GLU A 49 -5.70 -29.74 -5.68
C GLU A 49 -6.37 -28.59 -6.46
N GLU A 50 -7.69 -28.46 -6.35
CA GLU A 50 -8.45 -27.38 -6.99
C GLU A 50 -8.06 -26.01 -6.39
N TRP A 51 -7.87 -25.94 -5.07
CA TRP A 51 -7.37 -24.75 -4.39
C TRP A 51 -5.97 -24.34 -4.89
N ARG A 52 -5.04 -25.30 -4.98
CA ARG A 52 -3.69 -25.05 -5.50
C ARG A 52 -3.72 -24.56 -6.95
N SER A 53 -4.52 -25.19 -7.79
CA SER A 53 -4.70 -24.82 -9.20
C SER A 53 -5.28 -23.40 -9.36
N ASN A 54 -6.32 -23.07 -8.60
CA ASN A 54 -6.93 -21.74 -8.59
C ASN A 54 -5.94 -20.67 -8.13
N ARG A 55 -5.13 -20.97 -7.10
CA ARG A 55 -4.10 -20.06 -6.61
C ARG A 55 -2.98 -19.84 -7.62
N GLN A 56 -2.50 -20.89 -8.30
CA GLN A 56 -1.51 -20.77 -9.38
C GLN A 56 -2.04 -19.91 -10.54
N THR A 57 -3.29 -20.14 -10.95
CA THR A 57 -3.96 -19.36 -11.99
C THR A 57 -4.10 -17.90 -11.57
N HIS A 58 -4.51 -17.63 -10.33
CA HIS A 58 -4.62 -16.28 -9.78
C HIS A 58 -3.26 -15.54 -9.81
N VAL A 59 -2.20 -16.20 -9.35
CA VAL A 59 -0.83 -15.68 -9.38
C VAL A 59 -0.36 -15.43 -10.82
N GLN A 60 -0.73 -16.27 -11.79
CA GLN A 60 -0.39 -16.02 -13.18
C GLN A 60 -1.09 -14.79 -13.74
N LEU A 61 -2.41 -14.67 -13.52
CA LEU A 61 -3.21 -13.55 -14.02
C LEU A 61 -2.77 -12.22 -13.42
N LEU A 62 -2.44 -12.17 -12.12
CA LEU A 62 -1.86 -10.98 -11.49
C LEU A 62 -0.55 -10.55 -12.20
N ARG A 63 0.32 -11.51 -12.52
CA ARG A 63 1.58 -11.22 -13.22
C ARG A 63 1.33 -10.64 -14.60
N GLU A 64 0.35 -11.20 -15.33
CA GLU A 64 -0.06 -10.71 -16.65
C GLU A 64 -0.64 -9.30 -16.57
N LEU A 65 -1.49 -9.02 -15.57
CA LEU A 65 -2.05 -7.69 -15.32
C LEU A 65 -0.94 -6.67 -14.99
N GLY A 66 0.02 -7.03 -14.14
CA GLY A 66 1.16 -6.18 -13.84
C GLY A 66 2.05 -5.90 -15.06
N ASN A 67 2.23 -6.89 -15.94
CA ASN A 67 2.95 -6.67 -17.20
C ASN A 67 2.19 -5.72 -18.13
N LEU A 68 0.86 -5.83 -18.14
CA LEU A 68 0.00 -5.00 -18.96
C LEU A 68 0.06 -3.53 -18.51
N HIS A 69 -0.09 -3.23 -17.22
CA HIS A 69 0.06 -1.86 -16.72
C HIS A 69 1.46 -1.30 -16.98
N LYS A 70 2.50 -2.12 -16.86
CA LYS A 70 3.86 -1.71 -17.25
C LYS A 70 3.92 -1.32 -18.74
N GLU A 71 3.32 -2.11 -19.62
CA GLU A 71 3.28 -1.83 -21.07
C GLU A 71 2.45 -0.57 -21.40
N ILE A 72 1.30 -0.39 -20.74
CA ILE A 72 0.48 0.83 -20.87
C ILE A 72 1.31 2.04 -20.42
N GLY A 73 2.02 1.94 -19.30
CA GLY A 73 2.91 3.00 -18.81
C GLY A 73 4.01 3.36 -19.81
N GLU A 74 4.61 2.38 -20.50
CA GLU A 74 5.61 2.62 -21.56
C GLU A 74 5.02 3.34 -22.78
N VAL A 75 3.78 3.01 -23.17
CA VAL A 75 3.10 3.62 -24.31
C VAL A 75 2.59 5.03 -23.99
N GLU A 76 1.92 5.20 -22.85
CA GLU A 76 1.34 6.49 -22.44
C GLU A 76 2.36 7.42 -21.77
N MET A 77 3.54 6.91 -21.39
CA MET A 77 4.50 7.59 -20.51
C MET A 77 3.86 8.05 -19.20
N ASN A 78 2.85 7.31 -18.73
CA ASN A 78 2.08 7.64 -17.55
C ASN A 78 2.72 7.01 -16.29
N PRO A 79 3.25 7.82 -15.37
CA PRO A 79 3.86 7.33 -14.14
C PRO A 79 2.94 6.42 -13.31
N MET A 80 1.63 6.68 -13.32
CA MET A 80 0.66 5.98 -12.46
C MET A 80 0.53 4.50 -12.83
N GLU A 81 0.70 4.19 -14.11
CA GLU A 81 0.64 2.82 -14.60
C GLU A 81 1.82 1.98 -14.09
N TYR A 82 3.00 2.59 -13.86
CA TYR A 82 4.10 1.90 -13.18
C TYR A 82 3.81 1.65 -11.71
N VAL A 83 3.17 2.60 -11.01
CA VAL A 83 2.77 2.42 -9.61
C VAL A 83 1.75 1.29 -9.50
N LYS A 84 0.74 1.24 -10.37
CA LYS A 84 -0.22 0.12 -10.45
C LYS A 84 0.48 -1.22 -10.71
N ALA A 85 1.40 -1.26 -11.67
CA ALA A 85 2.18 -2.46 -11.95
C ALA A 85 2.96 -2.94 -10.71
N VAL A 86 3.64 -2.04 -10.01
CA VAL A 86 4.35 -2.36 -8.75
C VAL A 86 3.38 -2.88 -7.69
N SER A 87 2.22 -2.25 -7.51
CA SER A 87 1.18 -2.69 -6.57
C SER A 87 0.73 -4.13 -6.84
N ILE A 88 0.48 -4.45 -8.12
CA ILE A 88 0.08 -5.79 -8.53
C ILE A 88 1.20 -6.80 -8.31
N TYR A 89 2.46 -6.41 -8.58
CA TYR A 89 3.58 -7.31 -8.32
C TYR A 89 3.79 -7.58 -6.82
N GLU A 90 3.65 -6.57 -5.96
CA GLU A 90 3.69 -6.76 -4.50
C GLU A 90 2.54 -7.65 -4.02
N THR A 91 1.33 -7.43 -4.56
CA THR A 91 0.18 -8.29 -4.29
C THR A 91 0.47 -9.74 -4.68
N GLY A 92 1.04 -9.96 -5.87
CA GLY A 92 1.45 -11.28 -6.32
C GLY A 92 2.53 -11.93 -5.44
N ILE A 93 3.50 -11.15 -4.95
CA ILE A 93 4.50 -11.63 -3.97
C ILE A 93 3.83 -12.15 -2.71
N VAL A 94 2.86 -11.41 -2.16
CA VAL A 94 2.09 -11.82 -0.99
C VAL A 94 1.28 -13.09 -1.28
N GLN A 95 0.63 -13.17 -2.44
CA GLN A 95 -0.19 -14.32 -2.84
C GLN A 95 0.62 -15.59 -3.11
N CYS A 96 1.84 -15.48 -3.64
CA CYS A 96 2.75 -16.60 -3.85
C CYS A 96 3.12 -17.30 -2.54
N GLY A 97 3.25 -16.54 -1.44
CA GLY A 97 3.78 -17.06 -0.18
C GLY A 97 5.17 -17.71 -0.34
N GLY A 98 5.54 -18.57 0.61
CA GLY A 98 6.80 -19.35 0.57
C GLY A 98 6.74 -20.63 -0.28
N GLU A 99 5.59 -20.93 -0.88
CA GLU A 99 5.34 -22.22 -1.57
C GLU A 99 5.62 -22.14 -3.09
N LEU A 100 5.55 -20.94 -3.68
CA LEU A 100 5.78 -20.70 -5.11
C LEU A 100 7.09 -19.92 -5.34
N ASN A 101 8.22 -20.50 -4.89
CA ASN A 101 9.54 -19.84 -4.91
C ASN A 101 9.98 -19.35 -6.31
N ASP A 102 9.68 -20.11 -7.36
CA ASP A 102 9.99 -19.72 -8.74
C ASP A 102 9.21 -18.48 -9.18
N GLU A 103 7.93 -18.39 -8.83
CA GLU A 103 7.10 -17.23 -9.13
C GLU A 103 7.53 -16.03 -8.30
N LEU A 104 7.85 -16.22 -7.02
CA LEU A 104 8.37 -15.15 -6.15
C LEU A 104 9.58 -14.44 -6.76
N SER A 105 10.53 -15.20 -7.32
CA SER A 105 11.70 -14.66 -8.02
C SER A 105 11.31 -13.87 -9.28
N LYS A 106 10.34 -14.37 -10.06
CA LYS A 106 9.82 -13.68 -11.26
C LYS A 106 9.18 -12.34 -10.88
N TYR A 107 8.33 -12.33 -9.85
CA TYR A 107 7.70 -11.12 -9.35
C TYR A 107 8.71 -10.09 -8.86
N GLY A 108 9.72 -10.50 -8.09
CA GLY A 108 10.78 -9.60 -7.65
C GLY A 108 11.53 -8.94 -8.83
N LYS A 109 11.83 -9.69 -9.89
CA LYS A 109 12.44 -9.15 -11.12
C LYS A 109 11.50 -8.18 -11.85
N LYS A 110 10.21 -8.51 -11.94
CA LYS A 110 9.19 -7.68 -12.60
C LYS A 110 8.94 -6.37 -11.84
N LYS A 111 8.83 -6.42 -10.51
CA LYS A 111 8.79 -5.24 -9.63
C LYS A 111 9.98 -4.32 -9.90
N ARG A 112 11.21 -4.84 -9.86
CA ARG A 112 12.42 -4.05 -10.14
C ARG A 112 12.42 -3.45 -11.54
N SER A 113 11.95 -4.20 -12.55
CA SER A 113 11.83 -3.69 -13.92
C SER A 113 10.84 -2.53 -14.03
N ALA A 114 9.68 -2.60 -13.36
CA ALA A 114 8.70 -1.52 -13.34
C ALA A 114 9.23 -0.27 -12.60
N LEU A 115 9.88 -0.46 -11.44
CA LEU A 115 10.56 0.62 -10.74
C LEU A 115 11.62 1.30 -11.63
N LYS A 116 12.45 0.52 -12.34
CA LYS A 116 13.47 1.09 -13.22
C LYS A 116 12.88 2.01 -14.29
N LEU A 117 11.75 1.61 -14.88
CA LEU A 117 11.06 2.44 -15.87
C LEU A 117 10.41 3.67 -15.25
N PHE A 118 9.81 3.55 -14.06
CA PHE A 118 9.31 4.69 -13.32
C PHE A 118 10.41 5.73 -13.08
N PHE A 119 11.55 5.33 -12.49
CA PHE A 119 12.66 6.26 -12.25
C PHE A 119 13.20 6.87 -13.55
N LYS A 120 13.36 6.05 -14.60
CA LYS A 120 13.89 6.53 -15.89
C LYS A 120 12.93 7.48 -16.59
N HIS A 121 11.64 7.17 -16.66
CA HIS A 121 10.68 7.94 -17.43
C HIS A 121 10.17 9.15 -16.66
N CYS A 122 9.91 9.00 -15.36
CA CYS A 122 9.29 10.02 -14.52
C CYS A 122 10.32 10.93 -13.87
N LEU A 123 11.46 10.39 -13.44
CA LEU A 123 12.50 11.13 -12.69
C LEU A 123 13.79 11.34 -13.49
N LYS A 124 13.87 10.82 -14.72
CA LYS A 124 15.04 10.94 -15.61
C LYS A 124 16.34 10.46 -14.99
N THR A 125 16.26 9.48 -14.09
CA THR A 125 17.39 8.91 -13.36
C THR A 125 17.27 7.39 -13.27
N ASP A 126 18.36 6.70 -12.98
CA ASP A 126 18.31 5.31 -12.56
C ASP A 126 17.80 5.20 -11.11
N ILE A 127 17.44 3.99 -10.67
CA ILE A 127 17.00 3.78 -9.28
C ILE A 127 18.15 4.15 -8.33
N PRO A 128 17.99 5.14 -7.46
CA PRO A 128 19.05 5.52 -6.52
C PRO A 128 19.33 4.39 -5.52
N ILE A 129 20.60 4.12 -5.20
CA ILE A 129 20.97 3.13 -4.18
C ILE A 129 20.31 3.47 -2.84
N LYS A 130 20.30 4.76 -2.47
CA LYS A 130 19.62 5.29 -1.27
C LYS A 130 18.15 4.86 -1.19
N TYR A 131 17.43 4.85 -2.32
CA TYR A 131 16.02 4.40 -2.34
C TYR A 131 15.88 2.92 -1.93
N LEU A 132 16.79 2.05 -2.39
CA LEU A 132 16.76 0.62 -2.05
C LEU A 132 17.15 0.36 -0.59
N GLU A 133 18.12 1.12 -0.09
CA GLU A 133 18.53 1.08 1.32
C GLU A 133 17.40 1.54 2.24
N ASP A 134 16.75 2.66 1.88
CA ASP A 134 15.58 3.18 2.57
C ASP A 134 14.43 2.17 2.59
N GLU A 135 14.13 1.50 1.46
CA GLU A 135 13.06 0.48 1.42
C GLU A 135 13.29 -0.60 2.50
N LYS A 136 14.51 -1.12 2.62
CA LYS A 136 14.87 -2.13 3.63
C LYS A 136 14.81 -1.56 5.05
N LYS A 137 15.32 -0.35 5.25
CA LYS A 137 15.29 0.34 6.55
C LYS A 137 13.86 0.56 7.03
N ASN A 138 13.00 1.08 6.17
CA ASN A 138 11.61 1.40 6.47
C ASN A 138 10.81 0.13 6.84
N LYS A 139 11.03 -0.98 6.12
CA LYS A 139 10.44 -2.30 6.47
C LYS A 139 10.82 -2.73 7.88
N ASN A 140 12.11 -2.61 8.24
CA ASN A 140 12.59 -2.96 9.57
C ASN A 140 12.01 -2.06 10.67
N GLU A 141 11.92 -0.75 10.40
CA GLU A 141 11.36 0.23 11.33
C GLU A 141 9.87 -0.04 11.60
N LEU A 142 9.08 -0.26 10.54
CA LEU A 142 7.66 -0.61 10.66
C LEU A 142 7.46 -1.92 11.43
N GLN A 143 8.28 -2.93 11.16
CA GLN A 143 8.26 -4.20 11.89
C GLN A 143 8.65 -4.02 13.37
N ALA A 144 9.56 -3.11 13.68
CA ALA A 144 9.92 -2.77 15.05
C ALA A 144 8.75 -2.09 15.78
N ILE A 145 8.04 -1.16 15.13
CA ILE A 145 6.82 -0.53 15.67
C ILE A 145 5.77 -1.60 15.98
N ARG A 146 5.50 -2.53 15.05
CA ARG A 146 4.57 -3.65 15.25
C ARG A 146 4.97 -4.55 16.42
N SER A 147 6.26 -4.88 16.50
CA SER A 147 6.79 -5.73 17.57
C SER A 147 6.65 -5.04 18.94
N LYS A 148 6.93 -3.74 19.02
CA LYS A 148 6.70 -2.92 20.22
C LYS A 148 5.22 -2.86 20.59
N LEU A 149 4.34 -2.68 19.61
CA LEU A 149 2.89 -2.67 19.81
C LEU A 149 2.41 -4.01 20.39
N LYS A 150 2.80 -5.13 19.77
CA LYS A 150 2.44 -6.47 20.26
C LYS A 150 2.90 -6.67 21.70
N LYS A 151 4.13 -6.26 22.05
CA LYS A 151 4.64 -6.30 23.43
C LYS A 151 3.83 -5.41 24.39
N LYS A 152 3.44 -4.20 23.98
CA LYS A 152 2.60 -3.30 24.80
C LYS A 152 1.20 -3.88 25.02
N ILE A 153 0.59 -4.44 23.97
CA ILE A 153 -0.71 -5.10 24.05
C ILE A 153 -0.63 -6.30 24.98
N LEU A 154 0.32 -7.21 24.80
CA LEU A 154 0.50 -8.38 25.67
C LEU A 154 0.67 -7.97 27.14
N LYS A 155 1.59 -7.03 27.43
CA LYS A 155 1.77 -6.51 28.79
C LYS A 155 0.52 -5.90 29.39
N LYS A 156 -0.33 -5.25 28.59
CA LYS A 156 -1.60 -4.68 29.08
C LYS A 156 -2.70 -5.75 29.19
N ILE A 157 -2.74 -6.75 28.31
CA ILE A 157 -3.64 -7.91 28.43
C ILE A 157 -3.34 -8.69 29.71
N ASP A 158 -2.08 -8.99 29.98
CA ASP A 158 -1.65 -9.68 31.20
C ASP A 158 -2.02 -8.87 32.47
N ARG A 159 -1.98 -7.54 32.39
CA ARG A 159 -2.45 -6.67 33.48
C ARG A 159 -3.98 -6.56 33.55
N ASN A 160 -4.68 -6.70 32.42
CA ASN A 160 -6.12 -6.52 32.26
C ASN A 160 -6.96 -7.70 32.76
N GLU A 161 -6.38 -8.82 33.19
CA GLU A 161 -7.13 -9.81 33.99
C GLU A 161 -7.80 -9.11 35.20
N SER A 162 -7.14 -8.09 35.78
CA SER A 162 -7.69 -7.25 36.85
C SER A 162 -8.76 -6.24 36.40
N CYS A 163 -8.90 -5.97 35.10
CA CYS A 163 -9.84 -4.99 34.52
C CYS A 163 -10.95 -5.67 33.69
N ASN A 164 -11.17 -6.97 33.86
CA ASN A 164 -12.23 -7.69 33.17
C ASN A 164 -13.61 -7.20 33.65
N CYS A 165 -14.29 -6.42 32.81
CA CYS A 165 -15.64 -5.90 33.06
C CYS A 165 -16.76 -6.90 32.70
N TYR A 166 -16.41 -8.10 32.23
CA TYR A 166 -17.35 -9.17 31.89
C TYR A 166 -17.39 -10.31 32.91
N GLU A 167 -16.65 -10.17 34.02
CA GLU A 167 -16.66 -11.12 35.12
C GLU A 167 -18.07 -11.25 35.73
N SER A 168 -18.50 -12.48 36.01
CA SER A 168 -19.79 -12.76 36.63
C SER A 168 -19.76 -12.38 38.11
N GLY A 169 -20.74 -11.59 38.57
CA GLY A 169 -20.88 -11.21 39.99
C GLY A 169 -20.45 -9.78 40.34
N ILE A 170 -19.92 -9.00 39.39
CA ILE A 170 -19.55 -7.59 39.62
C ILE A 170 -20.77 -6.66 39.51
N SER A 171 -20.78 -5.58 40.31
CA SER A 171 -21.83 -4.55 40.27
C SER A 171 -21.81 -3.73 38.98
N LYS A 172 -22.89 -3.00 38.69
CA LYS A 172 -22.96 -2.10 37.51
C LYS A 172 -21.96 -0.94 37.63
N GLU A 173 -21.77 -0.44 38.85
CA GLU A 173 -20.88 0.67 39.18
C GLU A 173 -19.42 0.25 38.98
N GLU A 174 -19.03 -0.90 39.54
CA GLU A 174 -17.69 -1.48 39.38
C GLU A 174 -17.40 -1.82 37.91
N ARG A 175 -18.40 -2.30 37.16
CA ARG A 175 -18.26 -2.54 35.71
C ARG A 175 -17.92 -1.25 34.96
N LYS A 176 -18.56 -0.12 35.30
CA LYS A 176 -18.27 1.18 34.67
C LYS A 176 -16.87 1.67 34.98
N GLU A 177 -16.41 1.51 36.23
CA GLU A 177 -15.06 1.91 36.63
C GLU A 177 -13.98 1.08 35.93
N ARG A 178 -14.15 -0.25 35.89
CA ARG A 178 -13.24 -1.14 35.16
C ARG A 178 -13.20 -0.81 33.66
N GLU A 179 -14.36 -0.53 33.04
CA GLU A 179 -14.40 -0.15 31.62
C GLU A 179 -13.76 1.23 31.38
N ALA A 180 -13.95 2.21 32.27
CA ALA A 180 -13.32 3.52 32.15
C ALA A 180 -11.79 3.42 32.21
N GLU A 181 -11.24 2.61 33.12
CA GLU A 181 -9.80 2.36 33.21
C GLU A 181 -9.28 1.62 31.97
N ARG A 182 -10.01 0.61 31.48
CA ARG A 182 -9.69 -0.08 30.23
C ARG A 182 -9.65 0.87 29.03
N ILE A 183 -10.65 1.73 28.88
CA ILE A 183 -10.71 2.74 27.80
C ILE A 183 -9.51 3.68 27.89
N LYS A 184 -9.20 4.19 29.09
CA LYS A 184 -8.02 5.05 29.31
C LYS A 184 -6.74 4.35 28.89
N GLN A 185 -6.55 3.10 29.28
CA GLN A 185 -5.37 2.32 28.94
C GLN A 185 -5.24 2.05 27.43
N ILE A 186 -6.35 1.76 26.75
CA ILE A 186 -6.39 1.58 25.29
C ILE A 186 -6.08 2.93 24.60
N GLY A 187 -6.65 4.02 25.10
CA GLY A 187 -6.41 5.38 24.59
C GLY A 187 -4.94 5.78 24.64
N GLU A 188 -4.21 5.43 25.70
CA GLU A 188 -2.75 5.64 25.78
C GLU A 188 -1.97 4.85 24.73
N ILE A 189 -2.41 3.61 24.41
CA ILE A 189 -1.79 2.81 23.35
C ILE A 189 -2.00 3.50 22.01
N PHE A 190 -3.23 3.91 21.68
CA PHE A 190 -3.52 4.62 20.43
C PHE A 190 -2.75 5.94 20.32
N LYS A 191 -2.65 6.71 21.40
CA LYS A 191 -1.84 7.94 21.44
C LYS A 191 -0.37 7.65 21.13
N TRP A 192 0.19 6.58 21.69
CA TRP A 192 1.57 6.16 21.40
C TRP A 192 1.71 5.71 19.93
N ILE A 193 0.81 4.87 19.42
CA ILE A 193 0.82 4.42 18.02
C ILE A 193 0.79 5.61 17.07
N LEU A 194 -0.12 6.55 17.30
CA LEU A 194 -0.28 7.74 16.47
C LEU A 194 1.04 8.53 16.39
N GLN A 195 1.76 8.66 17.50
CA GLN A 195 3.04 9.37 17.53
C GLN A 195 4.15 8.62 16.78
N GLU A 196 4.28 7.30 16.97
CA GLU A 196 5.26 6.49 16.23
C GLU A 196 4.97 6.53 14.73
N MET A 197 3.71 6.34 14.33
CA MET A 197 3.31 6.34 12.93
C MET A 197 3.45 7.73 12.28
N LYS A 198 3.16 8.82 13.01
CA LYS A 198 3.43 10.19 12.54
C LYS A 198 4.92 10.40 12.27
N THR A 199 5.78 9.91 13.16
CA THR A 199 7.24 10.02 13.03
C THR A 199 7.73 9.20 11.84
N PHE A 200 7.23 7.97 11.71
CA PHE A 200 7.54 7.08 10.60
C PHE A 200 7.11 7.68 9.25
N ILE A 201 5.86 8.12 9.09
CA ILE A 201 5.40 8.75 7.84
C ILE A 201 6.20 10.02 7.53
N SER A 202 6.51 10.83 8.54
CA SER A 202 7.33 12.04 8.34
C SER A 202 8.71 11.70 7.78
N SER A 203 9.30 10.57 8.21
CA SER A 203 10.59 10.11 7.68
C SER A 203 10.46 9.64 6.22
N LEU A 204 9.35 8.98 5.85
CA LEU A 204 9.09 8.58 4.46
C LEU A 204 8.90 9.78 3.53
N VAL A 205 8.19 10.82 4.00
CA VAL A 205 8.03 12.08 3.28
C VAL A 205 9.40 12.74 3.08
N GLN A 206 10.21 12.86 4.13
CA GLN A 206 11.54 13.45 4.04
C GLN A 206 12.45 12.69 3.07
N GLN A 207 12.46 11.36 3.10
CA GLN A 207 13.21 10.55 2.14
C GLN A 207 12.75 10.79 0.69
N SER A 208 11.45 11.03 0.48
CA SER A 208 10.90 11.30 -0.86
C SER A 208 11.27 12.69 -1.35
N LEU A 209 11.33 13.67 -0.45
CA LEU A 209 11.81 15.03 -0.70
C LEU A 209 13.31 15.05 -1.02
N ASP A 210 14.13 14.37 -0.24
CA ASP A 210 15.57 14.23 -0.47
C ASP A 210 15.88 13.64 -1.86
N LEU A 211 15.05 12.72 -2.35
CA LEU A 211 15.20 12.12 -3.68
C LEU A 211 14.90 13.08 -4.82
N LEU A 212 14.13 14.13 -4.55
CA LEU A 212 13.73 15.15 -5.51
C LEU A 212 14.51 16.46 -5.34
N ASP A 213 15.42 16.53 -4.36
CA ASP A 213 16.12 17.76 -3.96
C ASP A 213 15.13 18.91 -3.69
N PHE A 214 14.03 18.60 -3.00
CA PHE A 214 12.91 19.51 -2.79
C PHE A 214 12.72 19.85 -1.31
N HIS A 215 12.53 21.14 -0.99
CA HIS A 215 12.31 21.61 0.39
C HIS A 215 10.83 21.67 0.74
N LYS A 216 10.51 21.46 2.03
CA LYS A 216 9.14 21.24 2.53
C LYS A 216 8.33 22.54 2.70
N ASP A 217 8.91 23.70 2.42
CA ASP A 217 8.50 24.94 3.08
C ASP A 217 7.10 25.45 2.65
N ASP A 218 6.51 24.86 1.60
CA ASP A 218 5.25 25.33 1.00
C ASP A 218 4.09 24.31 1.02
N PHE A 219 4.25 23.13 1.64
CA PHE A 219 3.15 22.15 1.69
C PHE A 219 2.94 21.46 3.05
N ALA A 220 1.68 21.09 3.29
CA ALA A 220 1.24 20.27 4.40
C ALA A 220 0.72 18.92 3.87
N LEU A 221 1.06 17.84 4.58
CA LEU A 221 0.42 16.53 4.39
C LEU A 221 -0.65 16.37 5.46
N ILE A 222 -1.90 16.21 5.02
CA ILE A 222 -3.06 16.02 5.88
C ILE A 222 -3.47 14.56 5.79
N ALA A 223 -3.40 13.84 6.90
CA ALA A 223 -3.81 12.43 6.97
C ALA A 223 -5.32 12.31 7.29
N PHE A 224 -5.99 11.34 6.67
CA PHE A 224 -7.42 11.06 6.83
C PHE A 224 -7.68 9.66 7.42
N GLY A 225 -8.94 9.23 7.41
CA GLY A 225 -9.32 7.89 7.82
C GLY A 225 -9.02 7.61 9.30
N SER A 226 -8.36 6.48 9.56
CA SER A 226 -8.01 6.06 10.92
C SER A 226 -7.04 7.02 11.61
N PHE A 227 -6.21 7.75 10.85
CA PHE A 227 -5.32 8.77 11.40
C PHE A 227 -6.09 9.95 11.98
N SER A 228 -7.09 10.48 11.28
CA SER A 228 -7.86 11.64 11.74
C SER A 228 -8.73 11.31 12.95
N ARG A 229 -9.22 10.07 13.05
CA ARG A 229 -9.98 9.56 14.21
C ARG A 229 -9.12 9.14 15.40
N LYS A 230 -7.78 9.16 15.28
CA LYS A 230 -6.82 8.67 16.29
C LYS A 230 -6.98 7.17 16.59
N GLU A 231 -7.46 6.42 15.60
CA GLU A 231 -7.67 4.97 15.64
C GLU A 231 -6.63 4.22 14.79
N THR A 232 -5.62 4.93 14.27
CA THR A 232 -4.61 4.34 13.39
C THR A 232 -3.84 3.22 14.09
N THR A 233 -3.53 2.19 13.32
CA THR A 233 -2.61 1.11 13.72
C THR A 233 -1.46 1.02 12.73
N PRO A 234 -0.34 0.37 13.08
CA PRO A 234 0.74 0.09 12.13
C PRO A 234 0.37 -0.92 11.02
N PHE A 235 -0.91 -1.33 10.95
CA PHE A 235 -1.49 -2.20 9.94
C PHE A 235 -2.61 -1.49 9.15
N SER A 236 -2.92 -0.24 9.52
CA SER A 236 -3.95 0.55 8.86
C SER A 236 -3.41 1.14 7.57
N ASP A 237 -4.26 1.25 6.56
CA ASP A 237 -3.97 2.03 5.37
C ASP A 237 -3.71 3.50 5.72
N VAL A 238 -2.83 4.12 4.93
CA VAL A 238 -2.47 5.53 5.07
C VAL A 238 -3.19 6.33 3.99
N GLU A 239 -4.18 7.11 4.40
CA GLU A 239 -4.90 8.04 3.54
C GLU A 239 -4.37 9.46 3.79
N PHE A 240 -4.05 10.21 2.74
CA PHE A 240 -3.57 11.58 2.88
C PHE A 240 -3.89 12.46 1.67
N ALA A 241 -3.89 13.77 1.90
CA ALA A 241 -3.80 14.80 0.87
C ALA A 241 -2.56 15.65 1.08
N VAL A 242 -2.03 16.18 -0.02
CA VAL A 242 -1.02 17.23 0.00
C VAL A 242 -1.72 18.55 -0.29
N VAL A 243 -1.58 19.50 0.62
CA VAL A 243 -2.15 20.84 0.53
C VAL A 243 -1.00 21.83 0.49
N GLN A 244 -1.01 22.73 -0.49
CA GLN A 244 -0.03 23.81 -0.57
C GLN A 244 -0.51 25.05 0.18
N ASN A 245 0.44 25.84 0.66
CA ASN A 245 0.18 27.16 1.19
C ASN A 245 0.36 28.20 0.07
N SER A 246 -0.68 28.48 -0.71
CA SER A 246 -0.66 29.59 -1.68
C SER A 246 -1.98 30.35 -1.70
N ASP A 247 -1.89 31.68 -1.64
CA ASP A 247 -2.99 32.60 -1.96
C ASP A 247 -3.17 32.74 -3.49
N ASP A 248 -2.16 32.35 -4.26
CA ASP A 248 -2.20 32.29 -5.72
C ASP A 248 -2.97 31.05 -6.19
N LEU A 249 -4.02 31.28 -7.00
CA LEU A 249 -4.86 30.25 -7.61
C LEU A 249 -4.11 29.41 -8.67
N GLU A 250 -2.96 29.87 -9.14
CA GLU A 250 -2.15 29.20 -10.16
C GLU A 250 -0.85 28.65 -9.57
N MET A 251 -0.86 27.36 -9.24
CA MET A 251 0.37 26.63 -8.90
C MET A 251 1.30 26.58 -10.12
N GLN A 252 2.56 26.96 -9.94
CA GLN A 252 3.59 26.81 -10.96
C GLN A 252 3.64 25.34 -11.45
N PRO A 253 3.57 25.08 -12.77
CA PRO A 253 3.52 23.72 -13.32
C PRO A 253 4.64 22.81 -12.80
N GLU A 254 5.85 23.35 -12.60
CA GLU A 254 7.02 22.63 -12.10
C GLU A 254 6.84 22.18 -10.65
N TYR A 255 6.21 23.02 -9.82
CA TYR A 255 5.89 22.70 -8.44
C TYR A 255 4.83 21.58 -8.37
N LYS A 256 3.77 21.69 -9.19
CA LYS A 256 2.75 20.64 -9.33
C LYS A 256 3.35 19.30 -9.69
N GLU A 257 4.25 19.32 -10.68
CA GLU A 257 4.92 18.12 -11.16
C GLU A 257 5.80 17.51 -10.05
N THR A 258 6.50 18.34 -9.28
CA THR A 258 7.36 17.91 -8.17
C THR A 258 6.55 17.27 -7.04
N ILE A 259 5.45 17.90 -6.61
CA ILE A 259 4.54 17.33 -5.61
C ILE A 259 3.94 16.02 -6.12
N THR A 260 3.53 15.97 -7.39
CA THR A 260 3.00 14.73 -7.99
C THR A 260 4.04 13.62 -7.93
N LYS A 261 5.28 13.88 -8.36
CA LYS A 261 6.39 12.92 -8.26
C LYS A 261 6.62 12.46 -6.82
N MET A 262 6.60 13.37 -5.86
CA MET A 262 6.76 13.06 -4.43
C MET A 262 5.66 12.12 -3.94
N VAL A 263 4.40 12.41 -4.24
CA VAL A 263 3.25 11.55 -3.88
C VAL A 263 3.40 10.15 -4.47
N MET A 264 3.88 10.05 -5.71
CA MET A 264 4.09 8.76 -6.36
C MET A 264 5.23 7.95 -5.75
N ILE A 265 6.35 8.60 -5.39
CA ILE A 265 7.45 7.97 -4.65
C ILE A 265 6.94 7.47 -3.30
N LEU A 266 6.12 8.27 -2.61
CA LEU A 266 5.54 7.92 -1.32
C LEU A 266 4.60 6.71 -1.45
N HIS A 267 3.77 6.65 -2.49
CA HIS A 267 2.96 5.47 -2.82
C HIS A 267 3.83 4.23 -3.05
N LEU A 268 4.91 4.33 -3.83
CA LEU A 268 5.83 3.21 -4.04
C LEU A 268 6.47 2.72 -2.73
N LYS A 269 6.81 3.64 -1.81
CA LYS A 269 7.33 3.31 -0.48
C LYS A 269 6.28 2.59 0.38
N PHE A 270 5.01 3.02 0.35
CA PHE A 270 3.93 2.34 1.06
C PHE A 270 3.63 0.94 0.49
N LEU A 271 3.59 0.81 -0.83
CA LEU A 271 3.38 -0.49 -1.50
C LEU A 271 4.47 -1.50 -1.14
N ALA A 272 5.70 -1.04 -0.92
CA ALA A 272 6.79 -1.91 -0.53
C ALA A 272 6.53 -2.62 0.81
N PHE A 273 5.66 -2.11 1.69
CA PHE A 273 5.32 -2.77 2.95
C PHE A 273 4.44 -4.02 2.77
N GLY A 274 3.84 -4.21 1.58
CA GLY A 274 3.08 -5.41 1.24
C GLY A 274 1.73 -5.55 1.94
N GLU A 275 1.19 -4.45 2.47
CA GLU A 275 -0.08 -4.43 3.21
C GLU A 275 -1.18 -3.67 2.48
N THR A 276 -0.82 -2.55 1.85
CA THR A 276 -1.76 -1.77 1.05
C THR A 276 -1.85 -2.38 -0.33
N VAL A 277 -3.06 -2.79 -0.72
CA VAL A 277 -3.32 -3.50 -1.99
C VAL A 277 -3.75 -2.56 -3.12
N LEU A 278 -4.18 -1.33 -2.87
CA LEU A 278 -4.66 -0.44 -3.94
C LEU A 278 -4.41 1.06 -3.67
N PRO A 279 -3.98 1.83 -4.69
CA PRO A 279 -4.28 3.26 -4.80
C PRO A 279 -5.77 3.52 -5.07
#